data_AF-A0A1E5P9I3-F1
#
_entry.id   AF-A0A1E5P9I3-F1
#
_cell.length_a   1.000
_cell.length_b   1.000
_cell.length_c   1.000
_cell.angle_alpha   90.00
_cell.angle_beta   90.00
_cell.angle_gamma   90.00
#
_symmetry.space_group_name_H-M   'P 1'
#
loop_
_entity.id
_entity.type
_entity.pdbx_description
1 polymer ?
#
loop_
_entity_poly.entity_id
_entity_poly.type
_entity_poly.pdbx_seq_one_letter_code
_entity_poly.pdbx_strand_id
1 'polypeptide(L)' 'MNVAPLGSSTPVQDHVALAEIELCGELMIAASAADGDRLSPDRIDEVLKVGATAGTVEAAEK' A
#
# COMPACT_ATOMS: atom_id res chain seq x y z
N MET A 1 -4.76 12.99 12.37
CA MET A 1 -4.85 11.76 11.56
C MET A 1 -5.68 10.77 12.37
N ASN A 2 -6.82 10.33 11.84
CA ASN A 2 -7.72 9.41 12.54
C ASN A 2 -7.53 8.01 11.96
N VAL A 3 -6.88 7.11 12.70
CA VAL A 3 -6.72 5.70 12.32
C VAL A 3 -7.75 4.89 13.10
N ALA A 4 -8.61 4.17 12.38
CA ALA A 4 -9.62 3.32 12.99
C ALA A 4 -8.95 2.14 13.74
N PRO A 5 -9.49 1.71 14.89
CA PRO A 5 -8.90 0.60 15.63
C PRO A 5 -9.04 -0.70 14.83
N LEU A 6 -7.94 -1.45 14.66
CA LEU A 6 -8.03 -2.82 14.16
C LEU A 6 -8.88 -3.65 15.13
N GLY A 7 -9.95 -4.25 14.61
CA GLY A 7 -10.86 -5.11 15.37
C GLY A 7 -10.12 -6.25 16.08
N SER A 8 -10.56 -6.54 17.29
CA SER A 8 -9.95 -7.43 18.29
C SER A 8 -10.01 -8.93 17.95
N SER A 9 -9.49 -9.35 16.80
CA SER A 9 -9.23 -10.76 16.52
C SER A 9 -7.80 -11.10 16.94
N THR A 10 -7.63 -12.08 17.82
CA THR A 10 -6.31 -12.59 18.20
C THR A 10 -5.53 -12.96 16.93
N PRO A 11 -4.36 -12.36 16.67
CA PRO A 11 -3.68 -12.55 15.41
C PRO A 11 -3.13 -13.98 15.36
N VAL A 12 -3.75 -14.83 14.54
CA VAL A 12 -3.17 -16.12 14.15
C VAL A 12 -1.83 -15.79 13.50
N GLN A 13 -0.74 -16.18 14.16
CA GLN A 13 0.61 -15.92 13.69
C GLN A 13 0.93 -16.89 12.54
N ASP A 14 0.70 -16.45 11.31
CA ASP A 14 1.24 -17.13 10.14
C ASP A 14 2.71 -16.71 9.99
N HIS A 15 3.62 -17.60 10.36
CA HIS A 15 5.05 -17.35 10.30
C HIS A 15 5.56 -17.05 8.89
N VAL A 16 4.91 -17.59 7.85
CA VAL A 16 5.28 -17.31 6.44
C VAL A 16 4.87 -15.90 6.07
N ALA A 17 3.63 -15.50 6.39
CA ALA A 17 3.15 -14.15 6.14
C ALA A 17 3.97 -13.09 6.91
N LEU A 18 4.35 -13.39 8.16
CA LEU A 18 5.20 -12.51 8.96
C LEU A 18 6.60 -12.34 8.35
N ALA A 19 7.22 -13.43 7.89
CA ALA A 19 8.50 -13.37 7.19
C ALA A 19 8.41 -12.58 5.88
N GLU A 20 7.29 -12.68 5.16
CA GLU A 20 7.05 -11.92 3.94
C GLU A 20 6.88 -10.42 4.22
N ILE A 21 6.17 -10.05 5.29
CA ILE A 21 6.01 -8.65 5.71
C ILE A 21 7.38 -8.05 6.08
N GLU A 22 8.20 -8.78 6.84
CA GLU A 22 9.54 -8.33 7.23
C GLU A 22 10.43 -8.14 6.00
N LEU A 23 10.45 -9.11 5.08
CA LEU A 23 11.19 -9.01 3.82
C LEU A 23 10.71 -7.84 2.95
N CYS A 24 9.39 -7.65 2.81
CA CYS A 24 8.83 -6.54 2.04
C CYS A 24 9.23 -5.19 2.63
N GLY A 25 9.24 -5.06 3.96
CA GLY A 25 9.66 -3.84 4.66
C GLY A 25 11.11 -3.48 4.36
N GLU A 26 12.01 -4.44 4.49
CA GLU A 26 13.44 -4.27 4.18
C GLU A 26 13.65 -3.82 2.72
N LEU A 27 12.95 -4.44 1.77
CA LEU A 27 13.05 -4.11 0.35
C LEU A 27 12.51 -2.71 0.03
N MET A 28 11.43 -2.24 0.68
CA MET A 28 10.94 -0.88 0.50
C MET A 28 11.94 0.17 0.97
N ILE A 29 12.61 -0.08 2.10
CA ILE A 29 13.64 0.81 2.65
C ILE A 29 14.85 0.82 1.71
N ALA A 30 15.35 -0.36 1.32
CA ALA A 30 16.47 -0.48 0.39
C ALA A 30 16.18 0.21 -0.96
N ALA A 31 14.98 0.03 -1.52
CA ALA A 31 14.56 0.69 -2.75
C ALA A 31 14.46 2.21 -2.59
N SER A 32 13.97 2.70 -1.44
CA SER A 32 13.85 4.15 -1.17
C SER A 32 15.21 4.82 -0.92
N ALA A 33 16.20 4.06 -0.45
CA ALA A 33 17.56 4.53 -0.19
C ALA A 33 18.51 4.31 -1.38
N ALA A 34 18.11 3.53 -2.39
CA ALA A 34 18.90 3.32 -3.59
C ALA A 34 19.05 4.62 -4.39
N ASP A 35 20.25 4.86 -4.93
CA ASP A 35 20.52 5.97 -5.82
C ASP A 35 19.81 5.73 -7.17
N GLY A 36 18.56 6.17 -7.26
CA GLY A 36 17.74 6.11 -8.46
C GLY A 36 16.83 7.33 -8.54
N ASP A 37 16.53 7.76 -9.76
CA ASP A 37 15.57 8.85 -9.96
C ASP A 37 14.18 8.41 -9.52
N ARG A 38 13.46 9.32 -8.85
CA ARG A 38 12.05 9.11 -8.56
C ARG A 38 11.28 8.91 -9.87
N LEU A 39 10.30 8.02 -9.84
CA LEU A 39 9.34 7.88 -10.94
C LEU A 39 8.70 9.25 -11.24
N SER A 40 8.40 9.50 -12.52
CA SER A 40 7.61 10.67 -12.90
C SER A 40 6.20 10.59 -12.30
N PRO A 41 5.55 11.73 -12.03
CA PRO A 41 4.18 11.75 -11.52
C PRO A 41 3.20 10.92 -12.36
N ASP A 42 3.24 11.05 -13.69
CA ASP A 42 2.38 10.27 -14.60
C ASP A 42 2.57 8.75 -14.43
N ARG A 43 3.82 8.30 -14.21
CA ARG A 43 4.14 6.88 -14.01
C ARG A 43 3.71 6.41 -12.63
N ILE A 44 3.77 7.28 -11.62
CA ILE A 44 3.22 7.00 -10.29
C ILE A 44 1.71 6.82 -10.36
N ASP A 45 1.00 7.70 -11.06
CA ASP A 45 -0.46 7.61 -11.24
C ASP A 45 -0.88 6.36 -12.01
N GLU A 46 -0.09 5.96 -13.03
CA GLU A 46 -0.28 4.69 -13.76
C GLU A 46 -0.15 3.49 -12.82
N VAL A 47 0.90 3.43 -12.00
CA VAL A 47 1.15 2.34 -11.05
C VAL A 47 0.08 2.29 -9.96
N LEU A 48 -0.31 3.45 -9.44
CA LEU A 48 -1.31 3.59 -8.39
C LEU A 48 -2.75 3.51 -8.92
N LYS A 49 -2.95 3.49 -10.24
CA LYS A 49 -4.26 3.42 -10.91
C LYS A 49 -5.23 4.51 -10.43
N VAL A 50 -4.73 5.71 -10.10
CA VAL A 50 -5.50 6.81 -9.47
C VAL A 50 -6.69 7.25 -10.34
N GLY A 51 -6.60 7.13 -11.67
CA GLY A 51 -7.69 7.44 -12.59
C GLY A 51 -8.77 6.37 -12.75
N ALA A 52 -8.52 5.13 -12.32
CA ALA A 52 -9.46 4.01 -12.50
C ALA A 52 -10.44 3.83 -11.32
N THR A 53 -10.07 4.31 -10.13
CA THR A 53 -10.84 4.10 -8.89
C THR A 53 -11.67 5.32 -8.47
N ALA A 54 -11.34 6.51 -8.98
CA ALA A 54 -12.07 7.75 -8.67
C ALA A 54 -13.49 7.79 -9.28
N GLY A 55 -13.76 7.00 -10.34
CA GLY A 55 -15.07 6.98 -11.02
C GLY A 55 -16.13 6.04 -10.42
N THR A 56 -15.80 5.27 -9.37
CA THR A 56 -16.71 4.25 -8.81
C THR A 56 -17.30 4.62 -7.45
N VAL A 57 -16.87 5.71 -6.81
CA VAL A 57 -17.40 6.14 -5.50
C VAL A 57 -18.62 7.07 -5.60
N GLU A 58 -19.00 7.54 -6.79
CA GLU A 58 -20.10 8.52 -6.97
C GLU A 58 -21.48 7.87 -7.26
N ALA A 59 -21.55 6.55 -7.52
CA ALA A 59 -22.80 5.89 -7.95
C ALA A 59 -23.63 5.23 -6.83
N ALA A 60 -23.22 5.36 -5.56
CA ALA A 60 -23.90 4.74 -4.42
C ALA A 60 -24.75 5.72 -3.57
N GLU A 61 -24.90 6.98 -4.01
CA GLU A 61 -25.74 7.98 -3.34
C GLU A 61 -26.82 8.54 -4.29
N LYS A 62 -27.69 7.67 -4.79
CA LYS A 62 -29.03 8.08 -5.22
C LYS A 62 -30.07 7.00 -4.93
#